data_AF-A0A2N4YNC2-F1
#
_entry.id   AF-A0A2N4YNC2-F1
#
_cell.length_a   1.000
_cell.length_b   1.000
_cell.length_c   1.000
_cell.angle_alpha   90.00
_cell.angle_beta   90.00
_cell.angle_gamma   90.00
#
_symmetry.space_group_name_H-M   'P 1'
#
loop_
_entity.id
_entity.type
_entity.pdbx_description
1 polymer ?
#
loop_
_entity_poly.entity_id
_entity_poly.type
_entity_poly.pdbx_seq_one_letter_code
_entity_poly.pdbx_strand_id
1 'polypeptide(L)'
;SGLMAPLTDAFAADELRQQLEARGIRCVLECRIAAIEEDGVRLADGRAFRAARVVLAAGVQPNSRLAAQSGVLCQRGIVVDRQMAASLPGISAVGECCEIDGQTWGLVAPCLRQAEVLADRLCGAPGEGFVWQDAGTRLKVTGIELYSV
;
A
#
# COMPACT_ATOMS: atom_id res chain seq x y z
N SER A 1 15.57 10.64 5.83
CA SER A 1 15.01 9.70 4.81
C SER A 1 14.49 10.48 3.62
N GLY A 2 14.60 9.94 2.41
CA GLY A 2 14.15 10.59 1.16
C GLY A 2 12.67 10.35 0.84
N LEU A 3 12.18 11.00 -0.22
CA LEU A 3 10.86 10.71 -0.79
C LEU A 3 10.81 9.26 -1.28
N MET A 4 9.70 8.57 -1.05
CA MET A 4 9.46 7.21 -1.57
C MET A 4 10.57 6.19 -1.26
N ALA A 5 11.17 6.28 -0.07
CA ALA A 5 12.31 5.44 0.33
C ALA A 5 12.19 3.92 0.06
N PRO A 6 11.00 3.27 0.12
CA PRO A 6 10.87 1.85 -0.28
C PRO A 6 11.07 1.57 -1.78
N LEU A 7 10.98 2.59 -2.63
CA LEU A 7 10.98 2.49 -4.09
C LEU A 7 12.14 3.25 -4.76
N THR A 8 12.92 4.02 -4.00
CA THR A 8 13.98 4.89 -4.54
C THR A 8 15.23 4.82 -3.70
N ASP A 9 16.38 4.89 -4.35
CA ASP A 9 17.64 5.22 -3.68
C ASP A 9 17.76 6.74 -3.38
N ALA A 10 18.88 7.15 -2.79
CA ALA A 10 19.11 8.54 -2.42
C ALA A 10 19.17 9.49 -3.64
N PHE A 11 19.70 9.03 -4.76
CA PHE A 11 19.81 9.83 -5.98
C PHE A 11 18.44 10.05 -6.62
N ALA A 12 17.68 8.98 -6.81
CA ALA A 12 16.32 9.04 -7.37
C ALA A 12 15.36 9.85 -6.47
N ALA A 13 15.49 9.72 -5.14
CA ALA A 13 14.71 10.51 -4.20
C ALA A 13 15.01 12.01 -4.29
N ASP A 14 16.27 12.39 -4.50
CA ASP A 14 16.65 13.80 -4.65
C ASP A 14 16.21 14.38 -6.00
N GLU A 15 16.38 13.63 -7.10
CA GLU A 15 15.86 14.05 -8.41
C GLU A 15 14.34 14.26 -8.37
N LEU A 16 13.60 13.31 -7.75
CA LEU A 16 12.15 13.44 -7.56
C LEU A 16 11.80 14.71 -6.76
N ARG A 17 12.55 14.99 -5.69
CA ARG A 17 12.36 16.20 -4.87
C ARG A 17 12.56 17.46 -5.70
N GLN A 18 13.65 17.54 -6.46
CA GLN A 18 13.95 18.70 -7.33
C GLN A 18 12.85 18.91 -8.38
N GLN A 19 12.39 17.84 -9.02
CA GLN A 19 11.30 17.90 -10.00
C GLN A 19 9.98 18.40 -9.39
N LEU A 20 9.65 17.98 -8.16
CA LEU A 20 8.45 18.45 -7.45
C LEU A 20 8.59 19.93 -7.06
N GLU A 21 9.76 20.34 -6.55
CA GLU A 21 10.02 21.72 -6.15
C GLU A 21 10.01 22.69 -7.35
N ALA A 22 10.54 22.27 -8.50
CA ALA A 22 10.46 23.03 -9.75
C ALA A 22 9.01 23.28 -10.23
N ARG A 23 8.05 22.47 -9.74
CA ARG A 23 6.60 22.62 -9.99
C ARG A 23 5.88 23.38 -8.87
N GLY A 24 6.61 23.98 -7.93
CA GLY A 24 6.06 24.75 -6.82
C GLY A 24 5.58 23.91 -5.64
N ILE A 25 5.88 22.61 -5.62
CA ILE A 25 5.52 21.73 -4.50
C ILE A 25 6.65 21.77 -3.46
N ARG A 26 6.37 22.36 -2.30
CA ARG A 26 7.32 22.40 -1.19
C ARG A 26 7.42 21.04 -0.52
N CYS A 27 8.56 20.37 -0.65
CA CYS A 27 8.86 19.13 0.03
C CYS A 27 9.46 19.41 1.41
N VAL A 28 8.81 18.93 2.47
CA VAL A 28 9.34 18.98 3.85
C VAL A 28 9.59 17.55 4.29
N LEU A 29 10.86 17.19 4.46
CA LEU A 29 11.30 15.85 4.83
C LEU A 29 11.74 15.79 6.29
N GLU A 30 11.96 14.57 6.77
CA GLU A 30 12.46 14.29 8.14
C GLU A 30 11.59 14.92 9.24
N CYS A 31 10.32 15.11 8.95
CA CYS A 31 9.35 15.67 9.86
C CYS A 31 8.30 14.64 10.27
N ARG A 32 7.67 14.89 11.42
CA ARG A 32 6.44 14.22 11.85
C ARG A 32 5.38 15.25 12.13
N ILE A 33 4.15 14.98 11.72
CA ILE A 33 2.98 15.78 12.10
C ILE A 33 2.71 15.53 13.59
N ALA A 34 2.62 16.60 14.38
CA ALA A 34 2.21 16.54 15.77
C ALA A 34 0.71 16.78 15.94
N ALA A 35 0.14 17.70 15.18
CA ALA A 35 -1.29 18.00 15.19
C ALA A 35 -1.76 18.57 13.85
N ILE A 36 -3.03 18.29 13.53
CA ILE A 36 -3.80 19.00 12.52
C ILE A 36 -4.74 19.94 13.28
N GLU A 37 -4.65 21.23 12.99
CA GLU A 37 -5.36 22.30 13.67
C GLU A 37 -6.34 22.98 12.72
N GLU A 38 -7.17 23.88 13.24
CA GLU A 38 -8.21 24.55 12.46
C GLU A 38 -7.64 25.32 11.25
N ASP A 39 -6.47 25.95 11.41
CA ASP A 39 -5.83 26.78 10.39
C ASP A 39 -4.59 26.15 9.74
N GLY A 40 -4.23 24.91 10.08
CA GLY A 40 -3.04 24.30 9.52
C GLY A 40 -2.54 23.00 10.17
N VAL A 41 -1.24 22.77 10.02
CA VAL A 41 -0.54 21.58 10.52
C VAL A 41 0.66 22.02 11.36
N ARG A 42 0.76 21.48 12.58
CA ARG A 42 1.95 21.63 13.43
C ARG A 42 2.81 20.38 13.33
N LEU A 43 4.11 20.58 13.13
CA LEU A 43 5.12 19.53 13.16
C LEU A 43 5.64 19.31 14.58
N ALA A 44 6.18 18.12 14.83
CA ALA A 44 6.76 17.74 16.12
C ALA A 44 7.99 18.57 16.52
N ASP A 45 8.65 19.23 15.55
CA ASP A 45 9.77 20.14 15.78
C ASP A 45 9.34 21.61 16.01
N GLY A 46 8.03 21.85 16.13
CA GLY A 46 7.45 23.17 16.41
C GLY A 46 7.17 24.03 15.18
N ARG A 47 7.60 23.64 13.98
CA ARG A 47 7.21 24.34 12.74
C ARG A 47 5.70 24.22 12.51
N ALA A 48 5.09 25.27 11.97
CA ALA A 48 3.67 25.30 11.63
C ALA A 48 3.45 25.75 10.18
N PHE A 49 2.46 25.14 9.51
CA PHE A 49 2.11 25.43 8.13
C PHE A 49 0.62 25.70 8.02
N ARG A 50 0.26 26.90 7.54
CA ARG A 50 -1.13 27.26 7.27
C ARG A 50 -1.67 26.39 6.13
N ALA A 51 -2.83 25.78 6.31
CA ALA A 51 -3.47 24.97 5.29
C ALA A 51 -4.98 25.04 5.42
N ALA A 52 -5.69 25.32 4.32
CA ALA A 52 -7.15 25.24 4.29
C ALA A 52 -7.64 23.79 4.22
N ARG A 53 -6.82 22.87 3.71
CA ARG A 53 -7.13 21.44 3.54
C ARG A 53 -5.89 20.62 3.81
N VAL A 54 -6.09 19.46 4.43
CA VAL A 54 -5.03 18.49 4.71
C VAL A 54 -5.43 17.15 4.11
N VAL A 55 -4.54 16.58 3.30
CA VAL A 55 -4.69 15.23 2.74
C VAL A 55 -3.69 14.32 3.41
N LEU A 56 -4.19 13.24 4.02
CA LEU A 56 -3.36 12.22 4.67
C LEU A 56 -3.09 11.08 3.68
N ALA A 57 -1.83 10.94 3.27
CA ALA A 57 -1.34 9.87 2.40
C ALA A 57 -0.22 9.08 3.10
N ALA A 58 -0.50 8.62 4.32
CA ALA A 58 0.48 7.98 5.22
C ALA A 58 0.57 6.46 5.08
N GLY A 59 0.06 5.90 3.98
CA GLY A 59 -0.05 4.46 3.74
C GLY A 59 -1.44 3.91 4.04
N VAL A 60 -1.62 2.63 3.72
CA VAL A 60 -2.85 1.87 3.93
C VAL A 60 -2.58 0.64 4.79
N GLN A 61 -3.63 0.08 5.38
CA GLN A 61 -3.58 -1.15 6.16
C GLN A 61 -4.70 -2.09 5.69
N PRO A 62 -4.49 -3.41 5.67
CA PRO A 62 -5.53 -4.37 5.34
C PRO A 62 -6.76 -4.20 6.25
N ASN A 63 -7.94 -4.11 5.66
CA ASN A 63 -9.19 -4.05 6.42
C ASN A 63 -9.72 -5.47 6.69
N SER A 64 -9.33 -6.06 7.82
CA SER A 64 -9.69 -7.41 8.24
C SER A 64 -10.77 -7.46 9.33
N ARG A 65 -11.36 -6.32 9.70
CA ARG A 65 -12.24 -6.20 10.88
C ARG A 65 -13.45 -7.14 10.83
N LEU A 66 -14.14 -7.21 9.68
CA LEU A 66 -15.32 -8.07 9.52
C LEU A 66 -14.96 -9.56 9.66
N ALA A 67 -13.86 -9.97 9.03
CA ALA A 67 -13.37 -11.34 9.06
C ALA A 67 -12.98 -11.75 10.49
N ALA A 68 -12.24 -10.90 11.20
CA ALA A 68 -11.85 -11.13 12.59
C ALA A 68 -13.07 -11.28 13.51
N GLN A 69 -14.07 -10.39 13.36
CA GLN A 69 -15.33 -10.47 14.10
C GLN A 69 -16.15 -11.75 13.79
N SER A 70 -15.89 -12.39 12.65
CA SER A 70 -16.54 -13.62 12.21
C SER A 70 -15.76 -14.89 12.59
N GLY A 71 -14.65 -14.76 13.33
CA GLY A 71 -13.80 -15.88 13.72
C GLY A 71 -12.83 -16.38 12.64
N VAL A 72 -12.69 -15.65 11.53
CA VAL A 72 -11.66 -15.94 10.52
C VAL A 72 -10.30 -15.48 11.04
N LEU A 73 -9.28 -16.32 10.88
CA LEU A 73 -7.91 -15.99 11.27
C LEU A 73 -7.43 -14.73 10.55
N CYS A 74 -7.04 -13.73 11.33
CA CYS A 74 -6.48 -12.48 10.82
C CYS A 74 -5.20 -12.15 11.59
N GLN A 75 -4.23 -11.56 10.90
CA GLN A 75 -2.98 -11.04 11.46
C GLN A 75 -2.77 -9.61 10.97
N ARG A 76 -1.83 -9.37 10.04
CA ARG A 76 -1.73 -8.12 9.29
C ARG A 76 -2.91 -7.96 8.34
N GLY A 77 -3.38 -9.06 7.76
CA GLY A 77 -4.59 -9.17 6.92
C GLY A 77 -5.41 -10.41 7.26
N ILE A 78 -6.38 -10.74 6.40
CA ILE A 78 -7.12 -12.01 6.44
C ILE A 78 -6.17 -13.11 5.97
N VAL A 79 -5.84 -14.05 6.85
CA VAL A 79 -4.88 -15.11 6.52
C VAL A 79 -5.55 -16.11 5.58
N VAL A 80 -4.96 -16.30 4.41
CA VAL A 80 -5.39 -17.28 3.42
C VAL A 80 -4.21 -18.12 2.94
N ASP A 81 -4.50 -19.35 2.52
CA ASP A 81 -3.52 -20.19 1.84
C ASP A 81 -3.26 -19.72 0.40
N ARG A 82 -2.33 -20.38 -0.31
CA ARG A 82 -2.04 -20.05 -1.71
C ARG A 82 -3.18 -20.35 -2.68
N GLN A 83 -4.26 -20.99 -2.24
CA GLN A 83 -5.48 -21.21 -3.02
C GLN A 83 -6.59 -20.23 -2.64
N MET A 84 -6.24 -19.17 -1.90
CA MET A 84 -7.11 -18.10 -1.39
C MET A 84 -8.16 -18.59 -0.38
N ALA A 85 -7.99 -19.78 0.20
CA ALA A 85 -8.88 -20.30 1.22
C ALA A 85 -8.52 -19.71 2.59
N ALA A 86 -9.53 -19.19 3.30
CA ALA A 86 -9.36 -18.71 4.67
C ALA A 86 -9.44 -19.87 5.69
N SER A 87 -9.25 -19.56 6.97
CA SER A 87 -9.28 -20.56 8.04
C SER A 87 -10.63 -21.24 8.27
N LEU A 88 -11.72 -20.67 7.77
CA LEU A 88 -13.07 -21.22 7.88
C LEU A 88 -13.54 -21.79 6.54
N PRO A 89 -14.18 -22.98 6.52
CA PRO A 89 -14.70 -23.59 5.30
C PRO A 89 -15.66 -22.67 4.54
N GLY A 90 -15.52 -22.64 3.21
CA GLY A 90 -16.36 -21.83 2.33
C GLY A 90 -16.03 -20.34 2.32
N ILE A 91 -15.07 -19.88 3.13
CA ILE A 91 -14.63 -18.49 3.15
C ILE A 91 -13.33 -18.34 2.37
N SER A 92 -13.24 -17.26 1.60
CA SER A 92 -12.07 -16.89 0.81
C SER A 92 -11.86 -15.39 0.93
N ALA A 93 -10.63 -14.93 0.71
CA ALA A 93 -10.34 -13.51 0.57
C ALA A 93 -9.44 -13.29 -0.64
N VAL A 94 -9.63 -12.16 -1.32
CA VAL A 94 -8.75 -11.65 -2.39
C VAL A 94 -8.56 -10.15 -2.21
N GLY A 95 -7.47 -9.61 -2.75
CA GLY A 95 -7.15 -8.20 -2.69
C GLY A 95 -6.22 -7.81 -1.55
N GLU A 96 -6.09 -6.51 -1.32
CA GLU A 96 -5.19 -5.94 -0.31
C GLU A 96 -5.54 -6.32 1.14
N CYS A 97 -6.75 -6.86 1.37
CA CYS A 97 -7.14 -7.36 2.67
C CYS A 97 -6.47 -8.71 3.02
N CYS A 98 -5.85 -9.39 2.05
CA CYS A 98 -5.29 -10.73 2.22
C CYS A 98 -3.86 -10.71 2.75
N GLU A 99 -3.59 -11.72 3.57
CA GLU A 99 -2.25 -12.10 4.00
C GLU A 99 -1.96 -13.54 3.56
N ILE A 100 -0.89 -13.73 2.80
CA ILE A 100 -0.42 -15.04 2.33
C ILE A 100 1.04 -15.18 2.73
N ASP A 101 1.38 -16.25 3.45
CA ASP A 101 2.73 -16.50 3.96
C ASP A 101 3.34 -15.29 4.72
N GLY A 102 2.51 -14.57 5.50
CA GLY A 102 2.92 -13.39 6.28
C GLY A 102 3.05 -12.09 5.48
N GLN A 103 2.72 -12.11 4.18
CA GLN A 103 2.88 -10.98 3.26
C GLN A 103 1.53 -10.41 2.81
N THR A 104 1.51 -9.11 2.53
CA THR A 104 0.35 -8.35 2.06
C THR A 104 0.76 -7.55 0.82
N TRP A 105 -0.12 -7.41 -0.16
CA TRP A 105 0.18 -6.68 -1.40
C TRP A 105 -0.70 -5.45 -1.53
N GLY A 106 -0.07 -4.27 -1.65
CA GLY A 106 -0.76 -2.99 -1.92
C GLY A 106 -0.72 -2.60 -3.40
N LEU A 107 -0.88 -3.58 -4.29
CA LEU A 107 -0.75 -3.42 -5.74
C LEU A 107 -1.88 -4.14 -6.45
N VAL A 108 -2.34 -3.57 -7.57
CA VAL A 108 -3.45 -4.13 -8.36
C VAL A 108 -3.10 -5.47 -9.00
N ALA A 109 -1.90 -5.61 -9.55
CA ALA A 109 -1.53 -6.81 -10.31
C ALA A 109 -1.50 -8.11 -9.46
N PRO A 110 -0.93 -8.13 -8.23
CA PRO A 110 -1.10 -9.27 -7.32
C PRO A 110 -2.57 -9.55 -6.99
N CYS A 111 -3.40 -8.51 -6.77
CA CYS A 111 -4.80 -8.68 -6.45
C CYS A 111 -5.59 -9.36 -7.60
N LEU A 112 -5.26 -9.03 -8.86
CA LEU A 112 -5.84 -9.70 -10.03
C LEU A 112 -5.41 -11.17 -10.09
N ARG A 113 -4.12 -11.46 -9.83
CA ARG A 113 -3.64 -12.85 -9.79
C ARG A 113 -4.31 -13.67 -8.68
N GLN A 114 -4.53 -13.08 -7.51
CA GLN A 114 -5.31 -13.71 -6.42
C GLN A 114 -6.73 -14.05 -6.88
N ALA A 115 -7.40 -13.13 -7.59
CA ALA A 115 -8.74 -13.35 -8.12
C ALA A 115 -8.79 -14.49 -9.14
N GLU A 116 -7.79 -14.60 -10.03
CA GLU A 116 -7.67 -15.71 -10.98
C GLU A 116 -7.55 -17.07 -10.26
N VAL A 117 -6.63 -17.17 -9.28
CA VAL A 117 -6.46 -18.40 -8.48
C VAL A 117 -7.76 -18.80 -7.79
N LEU A 118 -8.47 -17.84 -7.19
CA LEU A 118 -9.75 -18.11 -6.56
C LEU A 118 -10.80 -18.56 -7.58
N ALA A 119 -10.86 -17.92 -8.75
CA ALA A 119 -11.81 -18.27 -9.80
C ALA A 119 -11.60 -19.72 -10.29
N ASP A 120 -10.36 -20.12 -10.56
CA ASP A 120 -10.00 -21.49 -10.98
C ASP A 120 -10.46 -22.52 -9.93
N ARG A 121 -10.20 -22.26 -8.65
CA ARG A 121 -10.64 -23.12 -7.54
C ARG A 121 -12.17 -23.21 -7.46
N LEU A 122 -12.87 -22.09 -7.57
CA LEU A 122 -14.34 -22.05 -7.50
C LEU A 122 -15.00 -22.74 -8.70
N CYS A 123 -14.36 -22.74 -9.86
CA CYS A 123 -14.78 -23.47 -11.06
C CYS A 123 -14.48 -24.98 -11.01
N GLY A 124 -13.87 -25.48 -9.93
CA GLY A 124 -13.53 -26.90 -9.78
C GLY A 124 -12.32 -27.33 -10.61
N ALA A 125 -11.54 -26.39 -11.13
CA ALA A 125 -10.33 -26.64 -11.90
C ALA A 125 -9.13 -25.91 -11.26
N PRO A 126 -8.78 -26.23 -9.99
CA PRO A 126 -7.71 -25.53 -9.29
C PRO A 126 -6.39 -25.69 -10.03
N GLY A 127 -5.83 -24.56 -10.48
CA GLY A 127 -4.51 -24.48 -11.06
C GLY A 127 -3.41 -24.34 -10.00
N GLU A 128 -2.26 -23.82 -10.42
CA GLU A 128 -1.19 -23.45 -9.50
C GLU A 128 -1.67 -22.38 -8.52
N GLY A 129 -1.25 -22.53 -7.26
CA GLY A 129 -1.53 -21.54 -6.22
C GLY A 129 -0.89 -20.19 -6.53
N PHE A 130 -1.28 -19.18 -5.76
CA PHE A 130 -0.73 -17.84 -5.84
C PHE A 130 0.79 -17.86 -5.63
N VAL A 131 1.49 -17.32 -6.62
CA VAL A 131 2.90 -16.99 -6.60
C VAL A 131 3.02 -15.59 -7.19
N TRP A 132 3.79 -14.72 -6.54
CA TRP A 132 4.05 -13.38 -7.04
C TRP A 132 5.54 -13.14 -7.18
N GLN A 133 5.93 -12.62 -8.34
CA GLN A 133 7.24 -12.04 -8.56
C GLN A 133 7.03 -10.57 -8.88
N ASP A 134 7.75 -9.70 -8.17
CA ASP A 134 7.68 -8.28 -8.45
C ASP A 134 8.24 -8.01 -9.85
N ALA A 135 7.47 -7.29 -10.66
CA ALA A 135 7.84 -6.90 -12.02
C ALA A 135 8.21 -5.40 -12.10
N GLY A 136 8.36 -4.76 -10.94
CA GLY A 136 8.64 -3.36 -10.80
C GLY A 136 7.38 -2.50 -10.64
N THR A 137 7.56 -1.35 -10.01
CA THR A 137 6.51 -0.37 -9.76
C THR A 137 6.77 0.89 -10.57
N ARG A 138 5.78 1.30 -11.39
CA ARG A 138 5.77 2.61 -12.06
C ARG A 138 4.94 3.60 -11.27
N LEU A 139 5.53 4.73 -10.91
CA LEU A 139 4.79 5.86 -10.36
C LEU A 139 4.28 6.75 -11.49
N LYS A 140 2.99 7.10 -11.44
CA LYS A 140 2.38 8.08 -12.35
C LYS A 140 2.25 9.41 -11.64
N VAL A 141 3.29 10.25 -11.73
CA VAL A 141 3.21 11.67 -11.39
C VAL A 141 3.22 12.45 -12.70
N THR A 142 2.29 13.40 -12.87
CA THR A 142 2.16 14.12 -14.13
C THR A 142 3.48 14.82 -14.51
N GLY A 143 4.09 14.37 -15.60
CA GLY A 143 5.36 14.89 -16.10
C GLY A 143 6.61 14.39 -15.35
N ILE A 144 6.52 13.37 -14.50
CA ILE A 144 7.66 12.69 -13.88
C ILE A 144 7.50 11.18 -14.11
N GLU A 145 8.45 10.57 -14.81
CA GLU A 145 8.49 9.13 -15.00
C GLU A 145 9.44 8.51 -13.99
N LEU A 146 8.91 7.73 -13.04
CA LEU A 146 9.70 6.97 -12.06
C LEU A 146 9.35 5.50 -12.18
N TYR A 147 10.39 4.68 -12.31
CA TYR A 147 10.33 3.22 -12.34
C TYR A 147 11.26 2.67 -11.27
N SER A 148 10.77 1.71 -10.50
CA SER A 148 11.51 0.98 -9.47
C SER A 148 11.42 -0.50 -9.77
N VAL A 149 12.53 -1.23 -9.66
CA VAL A 149 12.65 -2.68 -9.86
C VAL A 149 13.46 -3.30 -8.73
#